data_AF-A0A315T9T2-F1
#
_entry.id   AF-A0A315T9T2-F1
#
_cell.length_a   1.000
_cell.length_b   1.000
_cell.length_c   1.000
_cell.angle_alpha   90.00
_cell.angle_beta   90.00
_cell.angle_gamma   90.00
#
_symmetry.space_group_name_H-M   'P 1'
#
loop_
_entity.id
_entity.type
_entity.pdbx_description
1 polymer ?
#
loop_
_entity_poly.entity_id
_entity_poly.type
_entity_poly.pdbx_seq_one_letter_code
_entity_poly.pdbx_strand_id
1 'polypeptide(L)'
;MTAALADTIAEVLRPVVGGELPVRLVVWDGSETGPSGAPVVRLNSPDAIRRLLWAPGELGAAQAYVTGELDVDGDLNATLEHLWKVVRDRGLSGIRPTPDQLARVGR
;
A
#
# COMPACT_ATOMS: atom_id res chain seq x y z
N MET A 1 -14.51 19.10 5.65
CA MET A 1 -13.11 18.96 5.20
C MET A 1 -13.00 17.57 4.63
N THR A 2 -12.80 17.41 3.33
CA THR A 2 -12.60 16.08 2.72
C THR A 2 -11.33 15.48 3.29
N ALA A 3 -11.37 14.23 3.75
CA ALA A 3 -10.18 13.54 4.22
C ALA A 3 -9.17 13.45 3.06
N ALA A 4 -7.88 13.52 3.38
CA ALA A 4 -6.83 13.33 2.39
C ALA A 4 -6.93 11.91 1.80
N LEU A 5 -6.62 11.76 0.51
CA LEU A 5 -6.75 10.46 -0.15
C LEU A 5 -5.80 9.41 0.44
N ALA A 6 -4.59 9.81 0.81
CA ALA A 6 -3.63 8.97 1.51
C ALA A 6 -4.21 8.40 2.81
N ASP A 7 -4.85 9.24 3.64
CA ASP A 7 -5.51 8.79 4.87
C ASP A 7 -6.66 7.83 4.58
N THR A 8 -7.45 8.13 3.55
CA THR A 8 -8.56 7.26 3.12
C THR A 8 -8.06 5.87 2.71
N ILE A 9 -7.00 5.81 1.90
CA ILE A 9 -6.38 4.55 1.49
C ILE A 9 -5.76 3.84 2.70
N ALA A 10 -5.12 4.58 3.60
CA ALA A 10 -4.53 4.01 4.80
C ALA A 10 -5.57 3.35 5.70
N GLU A 11 -6.71 3.99 5.95
CA GLU A 11 -7.80 3.40 6.73
C GLU A 11 -8.30 2.07 6.14
N VAL A 12 -8.34 1.98 4.80
CA VAL A 12 -8.71 0.74 4.10
C VAL A 12 -7.64 -0.34 4.26
N LEU A 13 -6.36 0.02 4.23
CA LEU A 13 -5.24 -0.93 4.31
C LEU A 13 -4.91 -1.38 5.73
N ARG A 14 -5.22 -0.59 6.77
CA ARG A 14 -4.91 -0.92 8.18
C ARG A 14 -5.35 -2.34 8.60
N PRO A 15 -6.58 -2.79 8.30
CA PRO A 15 -7.00 -4.17 8.62
C PRO A 15 -6.22 -5.23 7.84
N VAL A 16 -5.75 -4.91 6.62
CA VAL A 16 -5.00 -5.82 5.75
C VAL A 16 -3.57 -5.99 6.24
N VAL A 17 -2.94 -4.90 6.69
CA VAL A 17 -1.56 -4.91 7.19
C VAL A 17 -1.48 -5.19 8.70
N GLY A 18 -2.61 -5.42 9.37
CA GLY A 18 -2.65 -5.73 10.80
C GLY A 18 -2.21 -4.58 11.71
N GLY A 19 -2.48 -3.33 11.35
CA GLY A 19 -2.12 -2.15 12.15
C GLY A 19 -1.76 -0.93 11.31
N GLU A 20 -0.91 -0.04 11.84
CA GLU A 20 -0.37 1.10 11.11
C GLU A 20 0.39 0.66 9.84
N LEU A 21 0.39 1.48 8.79
CA LEU A 21 1.10 1.15 7.56
C LEU A 21 2.60 0.95 7.83
N PRO A 22 3.22 -0.07 7.22
CA PRO A 22 4.67 -0.29 7.34
C PRO A 22 5.50 0.72 6.51
N VAL A 23 4.85 1.65 5.82
CA VAL A 23 5.46 2.60 4.90
C VAL A 23 4.82 3.96 5.06
N ARG A 24 5.56 5.00 4.67
CA ARG A 24 4.98 6.30 4.39
C ARG A 24 4.38 6.26 2.99
N LEU A 25 3.06 6.37 2.90
CA LEU A 25 2.33 6.36 1.64
C LEU A 25 2.24 7.79 1.10
N VAL A 26 2.59 7.98 -0.17
CA VAL A 26 2.34 9.23 -0.91
C VAL A 26 1.48 8.89 -2.13
N VAL A 27 0.45 9.70 -2.39
CA VAL A 27 -0.54 9.44 -3.44
C VAL A 27 -0.47 10.52 -4.51
N TRP A 28 -0.96 10.21 -5.71
CA TRP A 28 -0.94 11.08 -6.90
C TRP A 28 -1.62 12.44 -6.73
N ASP A 29 -2.48 12.63 -5.71
CA ASP A 29 -3.06 13.93 -5.36
C ASP A 29 -2.13 14.79 -4.47
N GLY A 30 -0.94 14.27 -4.15
CA GLY A 30 0.07 14.90 -3.30
C GLY A 30 -0.13 14.65 -1.81
N SER A 31 -1.20 13.96 -1.40
CA SER A 31 -1.41 13.63 0.01
C SER A 31 -0.48 12.53 0.50
N GLU A 32 -0.18 12.55 1.80
CA GLU A 32 0.73 11.61 2.43
C GLU A 32 0.25 11.16 3.82
N THR A 33 0.62 9.95 4.23
CA THR A 33 0.29 9.40 5.56
C THR A 33 1.26 8.27 5.95
N GLY A 34 1.31 7.93 7.24
CA GLY A 34 2.14 6.84 7.77
C GLY A 34 3.32 7.31 8.63
N PRO A 35 4.12 6.36 9.16
CA PRO A 35 5.12 6.66 10.17
C PRO A 35 6.27 7.54 9.65
N SER A 36 6.73 8.46 10.50
CA SER A 36 7.97 9.19 10.26
C SER A 36 9.16 8.21 10.20
N GLY A 37 9.99 8.33 9.15
CA GLY A 37 11.18 7.49 8.97
C GLY A 37 10.92 6.09 8.39
N ALA A 38 9.66 5.73 8.11
CA ALA A 38 9.37 4.53 7.34
C ALA A 38 9.75 4.72 5.85
N PRO A 39 10.06 3.64 5.11
CA PRO A 39 10.28 3.71 3.67
C PRO A 39 9.10 4.37 2.96
N VAL A 40 9.36 5.16 1.92
CA VAL A 40 8.31 5.87 1.19
C VAL A 40 7.86 5.04 0.00
N VAL A 41 6.57 4.79 -0.09
CA VAL A 41 5.92 4.15 -1.25
C VAL A 41 5.01 5.18 -1.90
N ARG A 42 5.17 5.37 -3.21
CA ARG A 42 4.37 6.28 -4.01
C ARG A 42 3.36 5.51 -4.85
N LEU A 43 2.13 5.97 -4.86
CA LEU A 43 1.14 5.61 -5.86
C LEU A 43 1.02 6.78 -6.84
N ASN A 44 1.59 6.64 -8.03
CA ASN A 44 1.68 7.70 -9.03
C ASN A 44 0.41 7.81 -9.89
N SER A 45 -0.46 6.79 -9.87
CA SER A 45 -1.72 6.77 -10.60
C SER A 45 -2.78 5.93 -9.86
N PRO A 46 -4.08 6.25 -9.98
CA PRO A 46 -5.17 5.37 -9.57
C PRO A 46 -5.08 3.94 -10.15
N ASP A 47 -4.37 3.77 -11.27
CA ASP A 47 -4.16 2.47 -11.90
C ASP A 47 -3.34 1.51 -11.03
N ALA A 48 -2.47 2.03 -10.15
CA ALA A 48 -1.75 1.22 -9.17
C ALA A 48 -2.71 0.44 -8.29
N ILE A 49 -3.75 1.12 -7.78
CA ILE A 49 -4.77 0.49 -6.94
C ILE A 49 -5.58 -0.50 -7.76
N ARG A 50 -6.03 -0.13 -8.98
CA ARG A 50 -6.76 -1.04 -9.85
C ARG A 50 -5.98 -2.32 -10.11
N ARG A 51 -4.68 -2.21 -10.39
CA ARG A 51 -3.84 -3.37 -10.65
C ARG A 51 -3.66 -4.25 -9.43
N LEU A 52 -3.41 -3.66 -8.26
CA LEU A 52 -3.30 -4.40 -7.00
C LEU A 52 -4.61 -5.13 -6.64
N LEU A 53 -5.76 -4.59 -7.04
CA LEU A 53 -7.06 -5.24 -6.86
C LEU A 53 -7.28 -6.40 -7.83
N TRP A 54 -6.93 -6.25 -9.11
CA TRP A 54 -7.11 -7.30 -10.13
C TRP A 54 -6.08 -8.42 -10.08
N ALA A 55 -4.85 -8.10 -9.66
CA ALA A 55 -3.74 -9.03 -9.53
C ALA A 55 -3.14 -8.94 -8.11
N PRO A 56 -3.87 -9.38 -7.07
CA PRO A 56 -3.41 -9.24 -5.69
C PRO A 56 -2.15 -10.05 -5.41
N GLY A 57 -1.27 -9.49 -4.58
CA GLY A 57 0.00 -10.08 -4.17
C GLY A 57 1.21 -9.47 -4.87
N GLU A 58 2.35 -10.14 -4.75
CA GLU A 58 3.65 -9.64 -5.20
C GLU A 58 3.72 -9.37 -6.69
N LEU A 59 3.05 -10.19 -7.51
CA LEU A 59 3.10 -10.04 -8.96
C LEU A 59 2.43 -8.75 -9.43
N GLY A 60 1.25 -8.40 -8.90
CA GLY A 60 0.59 -7.14 -9.25
C GLY A 60 1.35 -5.93 -8.73
N ALA A 61 1.95 -6.04 -7.54
CA ALA A 61 2.84 -5.00 -7.01
C ALA A 61 4.09 -4.80 -7.89
N ALA A 62 4.72 -5.89 -8.33
CA ALA A 62 5.86 -5.84 -9.23
C ALA A 62 5.50 -5.23 -10.59
N GLN A 63 4.34 -5.58 -11.14
CA GLN A 63 3.86 -4.97 -12.39
C GLN A 63 3.58 -3.48 -12.21
N ALA A 64 2.91 -3.08 -11.12
CA ALA A 64 2.68 -1.67 -10.81
C ALA A 64 3.99 -0.89 -10.66
N TYR A 65 5.01 -1.51 -10.07
CA TYR A 65 6.35 -0.94 -10.00
C TYR A 65 7.00 -0.75 -11.37
N VAL A 66 7.00 -1.82 -12.19
CA VAL A 66 7.62 -1.78 -13.54
C VAL A 66 6.96 -0.77 -14.47
N THR A 67 5.64 -0.56 -14.37
CA THR A 67 4.95 0.45 -15.17
C THR A 67 5.00 1.86 -14.58
N GLY A 68 5.64 2.04 -13.42
CA GLY A 68 5.73 3.34 -12.73
C GLY A 68 4.45 3.82 -12.06
N GLU A 69 3.45 2.95 -11.88
CA GLU A 69 2.21 3.27 -11.16
C GLU A 69 2.44 3.22 -9.64
N LEU A 70 3.30 2.32 -9.20
CA LEU A 70 3.83 2.25 -7.84
C LEU A 70 5.32 2.55 -7.90
N ASP A 71 5.85 3.27 -6.93
CA ASP A 71 7.30 3.49 -6.82
C ASP A 71 7.74 3.48 -5.36
N VAL A 72 9.04 3.37 -5.15
CA VAL A 72 9.67 3.38 -3.83
C VAL A 72 10.77 4.42 -3.83
N ASP A 73 10.73 5.37 -2.89
CA ASP A 73 11.84 6.32 -2.78
C ASP A 73 13.04 5.64 -2.11
N GLY A 74 14.20 5.75 -2.75
CA GLY A 74 15.46 5.23 -2.22
C GLY A 74 15.73 3.79 -2.61
N ASP A 75 16.20 2.98 -1.65
CA ASP A 75 16.62 1.60 -1.91
C ASP A 75 15.42 0.63 -1.82
N LEU A 76 15.09 0.02 -2.96
CA LEU A 76 14.03 -0.97 -3.08
C LEU A 76 14.29 -2.21 -2.20
N ASN A 77 15.53 -2.71 -2.14
CA ASN A 77 15.86 -3.88 -1.35
C ASN A 77 15.68 -3.59 0.14
N ALA A 78 16.17 -2.45 0.62
CA ALA A 78 15.98 -2.04 2.02
C ALA A 78 14.49 -1.89 2.37
N THR A 79 13.69 -1.37 1.44
CA THR A 79 12.24 -1.27 1.60
C THR A 79 11.58 -2.63 1.68
N LEU A 80 11.95 -3.56 0.79
CA LEU A 80 11.45 -4.93 0.82
C LEU A 80 11.87 -5.65 2.11
N GLU A 81 13.12 -5.52 2.56
CA GLU A 81 13.59 -6.08 3.83
C GLU A 81 12.76 -5.57 5.02
N HIS A 82 12.45 -4.27 5.04
CA HIS A 82 11.57 -3.67 6.04
C HIS A 82 10.16 -4.28 6.00
N LEU A 83 9.55 -4.33 4.81
CA LEU A 83 8.22 -4.91 4.62
C LEU A 83 8.18 -6.38 5.05
N TRP A 84 9.17 -7.18 4.67
CA TRP A 84 9.27 -8.59 5.05
C TRP A 84 9.44 -8.79 6.55
N LYS A 85 10.19 -7.91 7.21
CA LYS A 85 10.27 -7.90 8.67
C LYS A 85 8.90 -7.65 9.29
N VAL A 86 8.16 -6.64 8.83
CA VAL A 86 6.81 -6.35 9.35
C VAL A 86 5.84 -7.50 9.09
N VAL A 87 5.86 -8.09 7.90
CA VAL A 87 5.02 -9.25 7.53
C VAL A 87 5.25 -10.41 8.50
N ARG A 88 6.52 -10.73 8.81
CA ARG A 88 6.86 -11.77 9.79
C ARG A 88 6.43 -11.39 11.21
N ASP A 89 6.77 -10.18 11.65
CA ASP A 89 6.50 -9.70 13.02
C ASP A 89 4.99 -9.66 13.31
N ARG A 90 4.16 -9.38 12.29
CA ARG A 90 2.70 -9.33 12.39
C ARG A 90 1.99 -10.64 12.00
N GLY A 91 2.72 -11.66 11.57
CA GLY A 91 2.13 -12.94 11.12
C GLY A 91 1.19 -12.81 9.93
N LEU A 92 1.46 -11.86 9.02
CA LEU A 92 0.62 -11.63 7.85
C LEU A 92 0.85 -12.74 6.81
N SER A 93 -0.22 -13.37 6.34
CA SER A 93 -0.17 -14.32 5.24
C SER A 93 -0.90 -13.72 4.03
N GLY A 94 -0.24 -13.70 2.86
CA GLY A 94 -0.80 -13.40 1.53
C GLY A 94 -1.95 -12.40 1.46
N ILE A 95 -1.70 -11.18 0.97
CA ILE A 95 -2.75 -10.18 0.76
C ILE A 95 -3.68 -10.62 -0.37
N ARG A 96 -4.79 -11.27 -0.01
CA ARG A 96 -5.97 -11.42 -0.88
C ARG A 96 -7.11 -10.62 -0.27
N PRO A 97 -7.48 -9.48 -0.87
CA PRO A 97 -8.68 -8.76 -0.45
C PRO A 97 -9.87 -9.72 -0.51
N THR A 98 -10.61 -9.86 0.59
CA THR A 98 -11.87 -10.62 0.56
C THR A 98 -13.00 -9.73 0.00
N PRO A 99 -14.06 -10.31 -0.59
CA PRO A 99 -15.19 -9.54 -1.10
C PRO A 99 -15.79 -8.59 -0.06
N ASP A 100 -15.85 -9.00 1.20
CA ASP A 100 -16.37 -8.18 2.31
C ASP A 100 -15.48 -6.96 2.62
N GLN A 101 -14.16 -7.08 2.44
CA GLN A 101 -13.23 -5.96 2.60
C GLN A 101 -13.43 -4.93 1.48
N LEU A 102 -13.60 -5.39 0.24
CA LEU A 102 -13.84 -4.51 -0.91
C LEU A 102 -15.19 -3.78 -0.82
N ALA A 103 -16.24 -4.47 -0.38
CA ALA A 103 -17.58 -3.89 -0.20
C ALA A 103 -17.63 -2.79 0.87
N ARG A 104 -16.65 -2.72 1.77
CA ARG A 104 -16.54 -1.66 2.79
C ARG A 104 -15.90 -0.38 2.24
N VAL A 105 -15.13 -0.48 1.15
CA VAL A 105 -14.45 0.67 0.51
C VAL A 105 -15.39 1.45 -0.41
N GLY A 106 -16.38 0.77 -1.01
CA GLY A 106 -17.31 1.37 -1.99
C GLY A 106 -18.60 1.96 -1.41
N ARG A 107 -18.72 2.12 -0.08
CA ARG A 107 -19.86 2.75 0.60
C ARG A 107 -19.47 4.09 1.19
#